data_AF-A0A956WMZ4-F1
#
_entry.id   AF-A0A956WMZ4-F1
#
_cell.length_a   1.000
_cell.length_b   1.000
_cell.length_c   1.000
_cell.angle_alpha   90.00
_cell.angle_beta   90.00
_cell.angle_gamma   90.00
#
_symmetry.space_group_name_H-M   'P 1'
#
loop_
_entity.id
_entity.type
_entity.pdbx_description
1 polymer ?
#
loop_
_entity_poly.entity_id
_entity_poly.type
_entity_poly.pdbx_seq_one_letter_code
_entity_poly.pdbx_strand_id
1 'polypeptide(L)'
;MSAQTSGESAPAPWDIMAVSLARLLRPGETVFHGVASPLPMVATLLAKRLYAPSLTYLSIAGGIDAQPEHLPVSTVDPVLLQGTRSLVTLADLFDLSGRGRLDVAFLSGVQIDGQGRINMSAIGAFARPKVRLPGGAGSAMLMPTAKRVILWRTRHDPRVFVDRLVFVTAAGNVDRVVSPLGIFVRRGGQLEVESLHPGVAPETMRDATGFPVKVGPETPETRPPTAEELAALRDIDPAGVVRSEFA
;
A
#
# COMPACT_ATOMS: atom_id res chain seq x y z
N MET A 1 29.31 32.97 -16.03
CA MET A 1 28.34 31.87 -16.22
C MET A 1 28.54 30.87 -15.10
N SER A 2 27.89 31.05 -13.95
CA SER A 2 27.89 30.03 -12.89
C SER A 2 26.78 29.04 -13.21
N ALA A 3 27.16 27.81 -13.57
CA ALA A 3 26.22 26.71 -13.66
C ALA A 3 25.61 26.49 -12.27
N GLN A 4 24.31 26.78 -12.14
CA GLN A 4 23.52 26.31 -11.01
C GLN A 4 23.38 24.80 -11.18
N THR A 5 24.14 24.04 -10.39
CA THR A 5 23.81 22.66 -10.10
C THR A 5 22.47 22.66 -9.39
N SER A 6 21.40 22.30 -10.10
CA SER A 6 20.09 22.02 -9.51
C SER A 6 20.28 20.88 -8.51
N GLY A 7 20.35 21.20 -7.21
CA GLY A 7 20.36 20.19 -6.17
C GLY A 7 19.06 19.39 -6.28
N GLU A 8 19.15 18.10 -6.61
CA GLU A 8 18.00 17.21 -6.50
C GLU A 8 17.59 17.19 -5.03
N SER A 9 16.43 17.77 -4.73
CA SER A 9 15.80 17.66 -3.42
C SER A 9 15.56 16.19 -3.11
N ALA A 10 15.80 15.77 -1.87
CA ALA A 10 15.49 14.42 -1.42
C ALA A 10 14.05 14.03 -1.83
N PRO A 11 13.82 12.80 -2.33
CA PRO A 11 12.49 12.35 -2.74
C PRO A 11 11.50 12.50 -1.59
N ALA A 12 10.28 12.95 -1.90
CA ALA A 12 9.27 13.12 -0.87
C ALA A 12 8.80 11.76 -0.33
N PRO A 13 8.26 11.68 0.91
CA PRO A 13 7.82 10.42 1.50
C PRO A 13 6.80 9.65 0.64
N TRP A 14 5.88 10.35 -0.02
CA TRP A 14 4.92 9.73 -0.93
C TRP A 14 5.57 9.15 -2.19
N ASP A 15 6.64 9.77 -2.71
CA ASP A 15 7.37 9.24 -3.87
C ASP A 15 8.08 7.93 -3.49
N ILE A 16 8.75 7.93 -2.32
CA ILE A 16 9.44 6.75 -1.79
C ILE A 16 8.43 5.61 -1.60
N MET A 17 7.28 5.88 -0.98
CA MET A 17 6.27 4.86 -0.74
C MET A 17 5.60 4.35 -2.03
N ALA A 18 5.27 5.24 -2.98
CA ALA A 18 4.67 4.86 -4.25
C ALA A 18 5.61 3.93 -5.05
N VAL A 19 6.88 4.30 -5.14
CA VAL A 19 7.92 3.49 -5.80
C VAL A 19 8.16 2.18 -5.06
N SER A 20 8.20 2.21 -3.72
CA SER A 20 8.38 1.00 -2.91
C SER A 20 7.25 0.00 -3.14
N LEU A 21 5.99 0.44 -3.13
CA LEU A 21 4.83 -0.40 -3.43
C LEU A 21 4.88 -0.94 -4.86
N ALA A 22 5.23 -0.09 -5.83
CA ALA A 22 5.30 -0.49 -7.24
C ALA A 22 6.35 -1.59 -7.48
N ARG A 23 7.51 -1.52 -6.83
CA ARG A 23 8.59 -2.52 -6.94
C ARG A 23 8.23 -3.89 -6.34
N LEU A 24 7.17 -4.00 -5.53
CA LEU A 24 6.69 -5.27 -4.96
C LEU A 24 5.81 -6.07 -5.92
N LEU A 25 5.36 -5.46 -7.02
CA LEU A 25 4.51 -6.08 -8.03
C LEU A 25 5.36 -6.77 -9.11
N ARG A 26 4.86 -7.88 -9.63
CA ARG A 26 5.60 -8.76 -10.55
C ARG A 26 4.87 -8.91 -11.90
N PRO A 27 5.60 -9.15 -13.01
CA PRO A 27 5.00 -9.43 -14.29
C PRO A 27 3.98 -10.58 -14.20
N GLY A 28 2.83 -10.42 -14.84
CA GLY A 28 1.77 -11.43 -14.92
C GLY A 28 0.86 -11.55 -13.69
N GLU A 29 1.09 -10.78 -12.62
CA GLU A 29 0.21 -10.79 -11.45
C GLU A 29 -1.14 -10.11 -11.72
N THR A 30 -2.20 -10.65 -11.15
CA THR A 30 -3.49 -9.98 -11.02
C THR A 30 -3.49 -9.14 -9.74
N VAL A 31 -3.57 -7.82 -9.88
CA VAL A 31 -3.38 -6.85 -8.80
C VAL A 31 -4.67 -6.06 -8.58
N PHE A 32 -5.14 -6.05 -7.34
CA PHE A 32 -6.34 -5.33 -6.92
C PHE A 32 -6.01 -4.28 -5.84
N HIS A 33 -6.66 -3.12 -5.90
CA HIS A 33 -6.76 -2.19 -4.77
C HIS A 33 -8.21 -1.86 -4.46
N GLY A 34 -8.50 -1.57 -3.19
CA GLY A 34 -9.85 -1.28 -2.69
C GLY A 34 -10.29 0.18 -2.80
N VAL A 35 -11.27 0.53 -1.98
CA VAL A 35 -11.71 1.92 -1.76
C VAL A 35 -10.66 2.71 -0.97
N ALA A 36 -10.62 4.03 -1.17
CA ALA A 36 -9.73 4.95 -0.44
C ALA A 36 -8.25 4.54 -0.49
N SER A 37 -7.76 4.19 -1.68
CA SER A 37 -6.39 3.73 -1.91
C SER A 37 -5.68 4.42 -3.11
N PRO A 38 -5.66 5.75 -3.20
CA PRO A 38 -4.95 6.44 -4.28
C PRO A 38 -3.46 6.08 -4.39
N LEU A 39 -2.78 5.81 -3.27
CA LEU A 39 -1.36 5.43 -3.29
C LEU A 39 -1.13 4.07 -3.98
N PRO A 40 -1.84 2.97 -3.61
CA PRO A 40 -1.81 1.73 -4.39
C PRO A 40 -2.23 1.83 -5.84
N MET A 41 -3.20 2.70 -6.16
CA MET A 41 -3.62 2.94 -7.55
C MET A 41 -2.44 3.47 -8.38
N VAL A 42 -1.77 4.52 -7.90
CA VAL A 42 -0.60 5.10 -8.56
C VAL A 42 0.57 4.12 -8.61
N ALA A 43 0.83 3.39 -7.53
CA ALA A 43 1.87 2.36 -7.49
C ALA A 43 1.64 1.24 -8.51
N THR A 44 0.38 0.83 -8.72
CA THR A 44 0.02 -0.19 -9.71
C THR A 44 0.25 0.30 -11.13
N LEU A 45 -0.13 1.54 -11.44
CA LEU A 45 0.13 2.16 -12.74
C LEU A 45 1.64 2.31 -13.00
N LEU A 46 2.40 2.75 -12.00
CA LEU A 46 3.86 2.86 -12.09
C LEU A 46 4.51 1.49 -12.34
N ALA A 47 4.06 0.46 -11.61
CA ALA A 47 4.57 -0.89 -11.80
C ALA A 47 4.27 -1.42 -13.20
N LYS A 48 3.04 -1.22 -13.70
CA LYS A 48 2.66 -1.62 -15.06
C LYS A 48 3.53 -0.91 -16.11
N ARG A 49 3.92 0.34 -15.88
CA ARG A 49 4.79 1.07 -16.82
C ARG A 49 6.24 0.59 -16.80
N LEU A 50 6.82 0.34 -15.62
CA LEU A 50 8.28 0.17 -15.48
C LEU A 50 8.75 -1.25 -15.17
N TYR A 51 8.00 -2.02 -14.37
CA TYR A 51 8.49 -3.29 -13.82
C TYR A 51 7.73 -4.51 -14.33
N ALA A 52 6.43 -4.35 -14.56
CA ALA A 52 5.50 -5.44 -14.80
C ALA A 52 4.42 -5.07 -15.84
N PRO A 53 4.78 -4.78 -17.11
CA PRO A 53 3.81 -4.44 -18.17
C PRO A 53 2.71 -5.47 -18.41
N SER A 54 2.97 -6.74 -18.09
CA SER A 54 2.02 -7.84 -18.23
C SER A 54 1.12 -8.06 -17.00
N LEU A 55 1.25 -7.29 -15.92
CA LEU A 55 0.31 -7.38 -14.80
C LEU A 55 -1.12 -7.04 -15.25
N THR A 56 -2.13 -7.62 -14.63
CA THR A 56 -3.55 -7.26 -14.84
C THR A 56 -4.02 -6.41 -13.67
N TYR A 57 -4.44 -5.17 -13.94
CA TYR A 57 -4.88 -4.24 -12.92
C TYR A 57 -6.41 -4.27 -12.80
N LEU A 58 -6.90 -4.63 -11.61
CA LEU A 58 -8.32 -4.62 -11.23
C LEU A 58 -8.59 -3.43 -10.30
N SER A 59 -9.36 -2.45 -10.78
CA SER A 59 -9.81 -1.33 -9.94
C SER A 59 -11.08 -1.68 -9.17
N ILE A 60 -11.21 -1.14 -7.95
CA ILE A 60 -12.45 -1.22 -7.17
C ILE A 60 -13.68 -0.64 -7.89
N ALA A 61 -13.48 0.32 -8.80
CA ALA A 61 -14.56 0.87 -9.61
C ALA A 61 -15.16 -0.17 -10.58
N GLY A 62 -14.44 -1.27 -10.83
CA GLY A 62 -14.85 -2.38 -11.70
C GLY A 62 -14.15 -2.41 -13.06
N GLY A 63 -13.28 -1.45 -13.36
CA GLY A 63 -12.47 -1.44 -14.58
C GLY A 63 -11.26 -2.39 -14.50
N ILE A 64 -11.01 -3.14 -15.58
CA ILE A 64 -9.79 -3.91 -15.81
C ILE A 64 -8.88 -3.15 -16.79
N ASP A 65 -7.66 -2.83 -16.34
CA ASP A 65 -6.66 -2.10 -17.12
C ASP A 65 -7.22 -0.78 -17.70
N ALA A 66 -7.95 -0.03 -16.88
CA ALA A 66 -8.54 1.25 -17.26
C ALA A 66 -7.49 2.25 -17.76
N GLN A 67 -7.89 3.08 -18.71
CA GLN A 67 -7.08 4.15 -19.30
C GLN A 67 -7.85 5.48 -19.18
N PRO A 68 -7.97 6.01 -17.96
CA PRO A 68 -8.69 7.25 -17.74
C PRO A 68 -7.94 8.43 -18.36
N GLU A 69 -8.66 9.43 -18.86
CA GLU A 69 -8.06 10.64 -19.43
C GLU A 69 -7.28 11.48 -18.40
N HIS A 70 -7.63 11.34 -17.11
CA HIS A 70 -6.93 11.92 -15.97
C HIS A 70 -7.06 10.99 -14.76
N LEU A 71 -6.10 11.04 -13.84
CA LEU A 71 -6.18 10.25 -12.62
C LEU A 71 -7.06 10.95 -11.57
N PRO A 72 -8.15 10.33 -11.08
CA PRO A 72 -9.02 10.92 -10.08
C PRO A 72 -8.43 10.78 -8.67
N VAL A 73 -8.83 11.68 -7.76
CA VAL A 73 -8.52 11.51 -6.32
C VAL A 73 -9.31 10.35 -5.72
N SER A 74 -10.56 10.16 -6.15
CA SER A 74 -11.42 9.08 -5.69
C SER A 74 -11.11 7.78 -6.42
N THR A 75 -10.80 6.71 -5.69
CA THR A 75 -10.56 5.39 -6.29
C THR A 75 -11.83 4.68 -6.78
N VAL A 76 -13.01 5.27 -6.57
CA VAL A 76 -14.30 4.79 -7.08
C VAL A 76 -14.91 5.74 -8.11
N ASP A 77 -14.11 6.66 -8.65
CA ASP A 77 -14.58 7.59 -9.67
C ASP A 77 -14.96 6.84 -10.97
N PRO A 78 -16.11 7.13 -11.59
CA PRO A 78 -16.51 6.52 -12.86
C PRO A 78 -15.50 6.70 -14.01
N VAL A 79 -14.63 7.71 -13.96
CA VAL A 79 -13.55 7.88 -14.95
C VAL A 79 -12.64 6.63 -15.02
N LEU A 80 -12.52 5.87 -13.93
CA LEU A 80 -11.77 4.60 -13.87
C LEU A 80 -12.44 3.46 -14.64
N LEU A 81 -13.56 3.71 -15.33
CA LEU A 81 -14.16 2.79 -16.31
C LEU A 81 -13.79 3.13 -17.76
N GLN A 82 -13.24 4.32 -18.01
CA GLN A 82 -12.83 4.72 -19.35
C GLN A 82 -11.69 3.84 -19.88
N GLY A 83 -11.78 3.45 -21.15
CA GLY A 83 -10.76 2.64 -21.82
C GLY A 83 -10.55 1.24 -21.25
N THR A 84 -11.43 0.79 -20.35
CA THR A 84 -11.33 -0.54 -19.74
C THR A 84 -11.54 -1.65 -20.79
N ARG A 85 -10.80 -2.75 -20.65
CA ARG A 85 -10.95 -3.91 -21.56
C ARG A 85 -12.19 -4.74 -21.26
N SER A 86 -12.61 -4.75 -20.00
CA SER A 86 -13.78 -5.47 -19.50
C SER A 86 -14.21 -4.88 -18.16
N LEU A 87 -15.39 -5.28 -17.69
CA LEU A 87 -15.88 -4.93 -16.36
C LEU A 87 -15.80 -6.16 -15.46
N VAL A 88 -15.38 -5.96 -14.21
CA VAL A 88 -15.40 -6.95 -13.15
C VAL A 88 -16.32 -6.47 -12.05
N THR A 89 -17.28 -7.30 -11.64
CA THR A 89 -18.09 -6.98 -10.47
C THR A 89 -17.31 -7.30 -9.19
N LEU A 90 -17.74 -6.75 -8.06
CA LEU A 90 -17.17 -7.15 -6.77
C LEU A 90 -17.38 -8.65 -6.49
N ALA A 91 -18.50 -9.22 -6.91
CA ALA A 91 -18.75 -10.66 -6.78
C ALA A 91 -17.71 -11.47 -7.58
N ASP A 92 -17.45 -11.10 -8.83
CA ASP A 92 -16.44 -11.76 -9.67
C ASP A 92 -15.04 -11.66 -9.06
N LEU A 93 -14.69 -10.49 -8.50
CA LEU A 93 -13.41 -10.28 -7.81
C LEU A 93 -13.27 -11.19 -6.59
N PHE A 94 -14.32 -11.27 -5.75
CA PHE A 94 -14.31 -12.16 -4.59
C PHE A 94 -14.26 -13.63 -5.02
N ASP A 95 -14.98 -14.05 -6.06
CA ASP A 95 -14.90 -15.41 -6.61
C ASP A 95 -13.54 -15.73 -7.24
N LEU A 96 -12.91 -14.74 -7.88
CA LEU A 96 -11.55 -14.85 -8.40
C LEU A 96 -10.55 -15.05 -7.26
N SER A 97 -10.67 -14.27 -6.19
CA SER A 97 -9.83 -14.42 -4.99
C SER A 97 -10.08 -15.75 -4.28
N GLY A 98 -11.34 -16.13 -4.07
CA GLY A 98 -11.72 -17.38 -3.41
C GLY A 98 -11.26 -18.63 -4.16
N ARG A 99 -11.09 -18.54 -5.48
CA ARG A 99 -10.48 -19.59 -6.32
C ARG A 99 -8.95 -19.55 -6.35
N GLY A 100 -8.30 -18.72 -5.53
CA GLY A 100 -6.85 -18.59 -5.46
C GLY A 100 -6.22 -17.94 -6.69
N ARG A 101 -7.00 -17.14 -7.46
CA ARG A 101 -6.55 -16.50 -8.70
C ARG A 101 -6.19 -15.03 -8.54
N LEU A 102 -6.42 -14.43 -7.37
CA LEU A 102 -5.97 -13.07 -7.07
C LEU A 102 -4.56 -13.12 -6.50
N ASP A 103 -3.58 -12.60 -7.24
CA ASP A 103 -2.18 -12.66 -6.83
C ASP A 103 -1.87 -11.64 -5.72
N VAL A 104 -2.31 -10.38 -5.92
CA VAL A 104 -2.02 -9.29 -4.99
C VAL A 104 -3.30 -8.53 -4.67
N ALA A 105 -3.56 -8.36 -3.37
CA ALA A 105 -4.52 -7.39 -2.87
C ALA A 105 -3.79 -6.32 -2.04
N PHE A 106 -3.89 -5.07 -2.47
CA PHE A 106 -3.57 -3.93 -1.61
C PHE A 106 -4.73 -3.71 -0.64
N LEU A 107 -4.44 -3.86 0.65
CA LEU A 107 -5.36 -3.53 1.74
C LEU A 107 -4.66 -2.64 2.76
N SER A 108 -5.37 -2.00 3.66
CA SER A 108 -4.78 -1.20 4.75
C SER A 108 -5.60 -1.38 6.02
N GLY A 109 -5.13 -0.90 7.15
CA GLY A 109 -5.88 -0.84 8.42
C GLY A 109 -5.79 0.55 9.02
N VAL A 110 -6.55 0.82 10.08
CA VAL A 110 -6.28 1.97 10.96
C VAL A 110 -5.20 1.61 11.96
N GLN A 111 -5.21 0.36 12.42
CA GLN A 111 -4.14 -0.23 13.25
C GLN A 111 -3.64 -1.52 12.61
N ILE A 112 -2.35 -1.80 12.78
CA ILE A 112 -1.64 -3.01 12.35
C ILE A 112 -0.84 -3.53 13.55
N ASP A 113 -0.86 -4.83 13.81
CA ASP A 113 -0.01 -5.42 14.86
C ASP A 113 1.19 -6.20 14.31
N GLY A 114 2.05 -6.66 15.21
CA GLY A 114 3.26 -7.41 14.87
C GLY A 114 2.99 -8.71 14.11
N GLN A 115 1.76 -9.24 14.10
CA GLN A 115 1.42 -10.43 13.30
C GLN A 115 0.97 -10.09 11.87
N GLY A 116 0.86 -8.81 11.53
CA GLY A 116 0.30 -8.32 10.27
C GLY A 116 -1.24 -8.36 10.23
N ARG A 117 -1.91 -8.47 11.38
CA ARG A 117 -3.37 -8.36 11.45
C ARG A 117 -3.75 -6.89 11.43
N ILE A 118 -4.98 -6.59 11.05
CA ILE A 118 -5.46 -5.21 10.93
C ILE A 118 -6.74 -4.96 11.71
N ASN A 119 -6.89 -3.73 12.20
CA ASN A 119 -8.15 -3.19 12.72
C ASN A 119 -8.57 -1.97 11.91
N MET A 120 -9.79 -2.01 11.41
CA MET A 120 -10.46 -0.86 10.79
C MET A 120 -11.94 -0.82 11.16
N SER A 121 -12.34 -1.49 12.24
CA SER A 121 -13.75 -1.58 12.66
C SER A 121 -14.05 -0.73 13.89
N ALA A 122 -13.24 -0.80 14.94
CA ALA A 122 -13.52 -0.11 16.19
C ALA A 122 -12.28 0.11 17.06
N ILE A 123 -12.22 1.24 17.76
CA ILE A 123 -11.32 1.47 18.89
C ILE A 123 -12.12 1.34 20.20
N GLY A 124 -11.58 0.58 21.15
CA GLY A 124 -12.29 0.19 22.39
C GLY A 124 -13.16 -1.06 22.21
N ALA A 125 -14.09 -1.29 23.14
CA ALA A 125 -14.97 -2.45 23.10
C ALA A 125 -15.89 -2.44 21.86
N PHE A 126 -15.94 -3.53 21.10
CA PHE A 126 -16.68 -3.56 19.83
C PHE A 126 -18.19 -3.28 19.97
N ALA A 127 -18.83 -3.78 21.03
CA ALA A 127 -20.27 -3.58 21.28
C ALA A 127 -20.64 -2.12 21.63
N ARG A 128 -19.67 -1.35 22.16
CA ARG A 128 -19.84 0.07 22.49
C ARG A 128 -18.51 0.79 22.20
N PRO A 129 -18.19 1.03 20.93
CA PRO A 129 -16.88 1.51 20.53
C PRO A 129 -16.68 2.94 21.03
N LYS A 130 -15.46 3.26 21.48
CA LYS A 130 -15.06 4.65 21.75
C LYS A 130 -14.98 5.43 20.44
N VAL A 131 -14.48 4.79 19.38
CA VAL A 131 -14.45 5.33 18.02
C VAL A 131 -14.87 4.23 17.06
N ARG A 132 -15.87 4.52 16.21
CA ARG A 132 -16.23 3.66 15.08
C ARG A 132 -15.35 4.03 13.88
N LEU A 133 -14.71 3.03 13.29
CA LEU A 133 -13.82 3.21 12.15
C LEU A 133 -14.58 2.92 10.83
N PRO A 134 -14.00 3.28 9.66
CA PRO A 134 -14.70 3.19 8.37
C PRO A 134 -15.26 1.79 8.00
N GLY A 135 -14.71 0.72 8.58
CA GLY A 135 -15.21 -0.64 8.41
C GLY A 135 -14.34 -1.50 7.51
N GLY A 136 -14.47 -2.82 7.67
CA GLY A 136 -13.61 -3.87 7.09
C GLY A 136 -13.59 -4.00 5.57
N ALA A 137 -14.58 -3.43 4.88
CA ALA A 137 -14.86 -3.72 3.48
C ALA A 137 -14.71 -5.22 3.16
N GLY A 138 -13.97 -5.57 2.10
CA GLY A 138 -13.66 -6.94 1.73
C GLY A 138 -12.47 -7.58 2.46
N SER A 139 -11.80 -6.87 3.38
CA SER A 139 -10.51 -7.31 3.92
C SER A 139 -10.56 -8.65 4.64
N ALA A 140 -11.64 -8.94 5.38
CA ALA A 140 -11.80 -10.20 6.10
C ALA A 140 -11.84 -11.43 5.18
N MET A 141 -12.23 -11.23 3.91
CA MET A 141 -12.26 -12.28 2.88
C MET A 141 -10.98 -12.27 2.03
N LEU A 142 -10.54 -11.09 1.58
CA LEU A 142 -9.40 -10.96 0.68
C LEU A 142 -8.07 -11.26 1.37
N MET A 143 -7.91 -10.91 2.65
CA MET A 143 -6.66 -11.18 3.35
C MET A 143 -6.27 -12.66 3.38
N PRO A 144 -7.17 -13.60 3.73
CA PRO A 144 -6.85 -15.02 3.72
C PRO A 144 -6.90 -15.69 2.33
N THR A 145 -7.54 -15.08 1.32
CA THR A 145 -7.76 -15.75 0.01
C THR A 145 -6.87 -15.25 -1.13
N ALA A 146 -6.42 -13.98 -1.10
CA ALA A 146 -5.41 -13.50 -2.04
C ALA A 146 -4.07 -14.20 -1.76
N LYS A 147 -3.26 -14.44 -2.81
CA LYS A 147 -1.95 -15.11 -2.63
C LYS A 147 -1.00 -14.27 -1.79
N ARG A 148 -0.98 -12.94 -2.01
CA ARG A 148 -0.20 -11.97 -1.25
C ARG A 148 -1.06 -10.75 -0.92
N VAL A 149 -0.97 -10.30 0.32
CA VAL A 149 -1.52 -9.01 0.75
C VAL A 149 -0.38 -8.06 1.00
N ILE A 150 -0.43 -6.90 0.35
CA ILE A 150 0.50 -5.81 0.62
C ILE A 150 -0.27 -4.74 1.39
N LEU A 151 0.18 -4.46 2.61
CA LEU A 151 -0.38 -3.42 3.45
C LEU A 151 0.39 -2.11 3.27
N TRP A 152 -0.29 -0.98 3.49
CA TRP A 152 0.38 0.31 3.60
C TRP A 152 -0.26 1.19 4.67
N ARG A 153 0.50 2.13 5.23
CA ARG A 153 0.01 3.24 6.06
C ARG A 153 0.83 4.48 5.74
N THR A 154 0.19 5.63 5.61
CA THR A 154 0.88 6.93 5.42
C THR A 154 1.29 7.61 6.74
N ARG A 155 0.96 6.97 7.87
CA ARG A 155 1.31 7.42 9.22
C ARG A 155 1.93 6.26 9.99
N HIS A 156 3.02 6.53 10.70
CA HIS A 156 3.72 5.55 11.52
C HIS A 156 3.90 6.09 12.93
N ASP A 157 3.14 5.55 13.88
CA ASP A 157 3.30 5.78 15.31
C ASP A 157 2.70 4.61 16.11
N PRO A 158 2.91 4.54 17.45
CA PRO A 158 2.45 3.42 18.28
C PRO A 158 0.93 3.27 18.41
N ARG A 159 0.12 4.18 17.85
CA ARG A 159 -1.34 4.03 17.74
C ARG A 159 -1.76 3.37 16.44
N VAL A 160 -0.92 3.47 15.40
CA VAL A 160 -1.10 2.80 14.10
C VAL A 160 -0.45 1.43 14.15
N PHE A 161 0.82 1.33 14.54
CA PHE A 161 1.52 0.06 14.70
C PHE A 161 1.47 -0.33 16.17
N VAL A 162 0.51 -1.17 16.55
CA VAL A 162 0.17 -1.42 17.96
C VAL A 162 0.64 -2.79 18.43
N ASP A 163 1.00 -2.92 19.70
CA ASP A 163 1.34 -4.21 20.30
C ASP A 163 0.23 -5.26 20.09
N ARG A 164 -1.01 -4.85 20.36
CA ARG A 164 -2.18 -5.72 20.30
C ARG A 164 -3.40 -4.99 19.78
N LEU A 165 -4.09 -5.62 18.82
CA LEU A 165 -5.40 -5.17 18.36
C LEU A 165 -6.47 -5.50 19.40
N VAL A 166 -7.30 -4.51 19.73
CA VAL A 166 -8.52 -4.69 20.53
C VAL A 166 -9.63 -5.38 19.74
N PHE A 167 -9.59 -5.26 18.41
CA PHE A 167 -10.49 -5.94 17.49
C PHE A 167 -9.70 -6.32 16.23
N VAL A 168 -9.77 -7.58 15.82
CA VAL A 168 -9.16 -8.03 14.57
C VAL A 168 -10.22 -7.96 13.49
N THR A 169 -10.13 -6.96 12.62
CA THR A 169 -11.02 -6.86 11.46
C THR A 169 -10.68 -7.90 10.42
N ALA A 170 -9.38 -8.11 10.16
CA ALA A 170 -8.93 -9.08 9.20
C ALA A 170 -7.49 -9.55 9.51
N ALA A 171 -7.18 -10.75 9.05
CA ALA A 171 -5.90 -11.43 9.15
C ALA A 171 -5.73 -12.36 7.95
N GLY A 172 -4.49 -12.64 7.53
CA GLY A 172 -4.26 -13.54 6.41
C GLY A 172 -2.84 -13.44 5.82
N ASN A 173 -2.76 -13.55 4.50
CA ASN A 173 -1.55 -13.77 3.72
C ASN A 173 -0.74 -12.48 3.49
N VAL A 174 -0.45 -11.74 4.57
CA VAL A 174 0.39 -10.54 4.48
C VAL A 174 1.81 -10.92 4.04
N ASP A 175 2.28 -10.25 3.00
CA ASP A 175 3.65 -10.37 2.46
C ASP A 175 4.52 -9.20 2.93
N ARG A 176 4.05 -7.96 2.72
CA ARG A 176 4.76 -6.72 3.07
C ARG A 176 3.84 -5.67 3.67
N VAL A 177 4.44 -4.79 4.48
CA VAL A 177 3.81 -3.53 4.94
C VAL A 177 4.73 -2.36 4.61
N VAL A 178 4.25 -1.36 3.88
CA VAL A 178 5.01 -0.13 3.56
C VAL A 178 4.51 1.03 4.43
N SER A 179 5.43 1.76 5.05
CA SER A 179 5.14 2.91 5.92
C SER A 179 6.14 4.05 5.70
N PRO A 180 5.91 5.28 6.18
CA PRO A 180 6.86 6.39 6.03
C PRO A 180 8.26 6.12 6.57
N LEU A 181 8.42 5.17 7.50
CA LEU A 181 9.71 4.87 8.11
C LEU A 181 10.47 3.74 7.39
N GLY A 182 9.79 2.92 6.58
CA GLY A 182 10.38 1.72 6.04
C GLY A 182 9.38 0.64 5.62
N ILE A 183 9.94 -0.51 5.24
CA ILE A 183 9.21 -1.68 4.76
C ILE A 183 9.36 -2.80 5.78
N PHE A 184 8.25 -3.44 6.12
CA PHE A 184 8.23 -4.69 6.88
C PHE A 184 7.98 -5.88 5.96
N VAL A 185 8.64 -7.00 6.27
CA VAL A 185 8.40 -8.32 5.71
C VAL A 185 7.74 -9.22 6.75
N ARG A 186 6.72 -9.98 6.34
CA ARG A 186 6.16 -11.00 7.21
C ARG A 186 6.95 -12.31 7.09
N ARG A 187 7.60 -12.75 8.17
CA ARG A 187 8.32 -14.04 8.28
C ARG A 187 7.91 -14.75 9.54
N GLY A 188 7.71 -16.07 9.47
CA GLY A 188 7.33 -16.86 10.66
C GLY A 188 6.05 -16.37 11.36
N GLY A 189 5.15 -15.70 10.64
CA GLY A 189 3.93 -15.12 11.20
C GLY A 189 4.09 -13.76 11.89
N GLN A 190 5.27 -13.15 11.86
CA GLN A 190 5.58 -11.85 12.47
C GLN A 190 6.10 -10.87 11.41
N LEU A 191 5.88 -9.58 11.64
CA LEU A 191 6.47 -8.49 10.89
C LEU A 191 7.89 -8.22 11.38
N GLU A 192 8.83 -8.27 10.45
CA GLU A 192 10.23 -7.91 10.65
C GLU A 192 10.56 -6.72 9.76
N VAL A 193 11.41 -5.80 10.22
CA VAL A 193 11.85 -4.67 9.39
C VAL A 193 12.72 -5.22 8.27
N GLU A 194 12.27 -5.08 7.02
CA GLU A 194 13.03 -5.44 5.82
C GLU A 194 14.04 -4.33 5.49
N SER A 195 13.59 -3.08 5.55
CA SER A 195 14.44 -1.92 5.30
C SER A 195 13.89 -0.64 5.94
N LEU A 196 14.77 0.31 6.25
CA LEU A 196 14.42 1.67 6.66
C LEU A 196 14.45 2.59 5.44
N HIS A 197 13.57 3.59 5.36
CA HIS A 197 13.67 4.57 4.28
C HIS A 197 14.90 5.48 4.46
N PRO A 198 15.44 6.06 3.37
CA PRO A 198 16.63 6.91 3.46
C PRO A 198 16.51 8.00 4.52
N GLY A 199 17.53 8.09 5.37
CA GLY A 199 17.60 9.07 6.48
C GLY A 199 16.79 8.71 7.73
N VAL A 200 16.09 7.57 7.77
CA VAL A 200 15.38 7.11 8.97
C VAL A 200 16.36 6.37 9.90
N ALA A 201 16.54 6.90 11.10
CA ALA A 201 17.35 6.24 12.13
C ALA A 201 16.65 4.98 12.67
N PRO A 202 17.40 3.90 12.99
CA PRO A 202 16.85 2.70 13.63
C PRO A 202 16.05 2.99 14.90
N GLU A 203 16.48 3.96 15.70
CA GLU A 203 15.81 4.39 16.94
C GLU A 203 14.42 4.95 16.64
N THR A 204 14.27 5.77 15.59
CA THR A 204 12.97 6.30 15.16
C THR A 204 11.98 5.18 14.83
N MET A 205 12.41 4.15 14.10
CA MET A 205 11.56 2.99 13.81
C MET A 205 11.19 2.23 15.10
N ARG A 206 12.15 2.02 15.99
CA ARG A 206 11.95 1.31 17.25
C ARG A 206 10.96 2.02 18.16
N ASP A 207 11.11 3.33 18.32
CA ASP A 207 10.31 4.14 19.25
C ASP A 207 8.90 4.42 18.70
N ALA A 208 8.75 4.47 17.37
CA ALA A 208 7.46 4.68 16.72
C ALA A 208 6.65 3.39 16.49
N THR A 209 7.22 2.21 16.75
CA THR A 209 6.52 0.93 16.61
C THR A 209 6.07 0.39 17.97
N GLY A 210 4.77 0.13 18.12
CA GLY A 210 4.20 -0.34 19.38
C GLY A 210 4.47 -1.82 19.70
N PHE A 211 5.09 -2.58 18.81
CA PHE A 211 5.52 -3.97 19.02
C PHE A 211 7.04 -4.11 18.83
N PRO A 212 7.69 -5.15 19.37
CA PRO A 212 9.13 -5.33 19.26
C PRO A 212 9.60 -5.47 17.81
N VAL A 213 10.59 -4.65 17.42
CA VAL A 213 11.25 -4.72 16.10
C VAL A 213 12.76 -4.84 16.26
N LYS A 214 13.38 -5.66 15.40
CA LYS A 214 14.84 -5.82 15.34
C LYS A 214 15.42 -4.85 14.32
N VAL A 215 15.99 -3.75 14.81
CA VAL A 215 16.65 -2.72 14.00
C VAL A 215 17.98 -2.28 14.62
N GLY A 216 18.92 -1.85 13.78
CA GLY A 216 20.26 -1.40 14.17
C GLY A 216 21.06 -0.88 12.97
N PRO A 217 22.37 -0.63 13.14
CA PRO A 217 23.22 -0.07 12.07
C PRO A 217 23.28 -0.91 10.79
N GLU A 218 23.10 -2.23 10.90
CA GLU A 218 23.10 -3.17 9.77
C GLU A 218 21.71 -3.32 9.11
N THR A 219 20.69 -2.59 9.58
CA THR A 219 19.36 -2.65 8.96
C THR A 219 19.45 -2.07 7.55
N PRO A 220 19.02 -2.81 6.51
CA PRO A 220 19.13 -2.34 5.13
C PRO A 220 18.40 -1.00 4.92
N GLU A 221 18.99 -0.15 4.09
CA GLU A 221 18.29 1.04 3.59
C GLU A 221 17.43 0.66 2.37
N THR A 222 16.25 1.25 2.30
CA THR A 222 15.35 1.11 1.15
C THR A 222 15.99 1.83 -0.01
N ARG A 223 16.19 1.12 -1.14
CA ARG A 223 16.76 1.72 -2.34
C ARG A 223 15.98 3.00 -2.71
N PRO A 224 16.63 4.17 -2.84
CA PRO A 224 15.93 5.41 -3.19
C PRO A 224 15.26 5.31 -4.57
N PRO A 225 14.20 6.08 -4.82
CA PRO A 225 13.66 6.27 -6.17
C PRO A 225 14.73 6.73 -7.17
N THR A 226 14.74 6.15 -8.37
CA THR A 226 15.61 6.60 -9.46
C THR A 226 15.00 7.81 -10.18
N ALA A 227 15.81 8.55 -10.94
CA ALA A 227 15.31 9.66 -11.76
C ALA A 227 14.24 9.23 -12.77
N GLU A 228 14.38 8.03 -13.35
CA GLU A 228 13.39 7.44 -14.27
C GLU A 228 12.07 7.14 -13.56
N GLU A 229 12.13 6.53 -12.37
CA GLU A 229 10.95 6.22 -11.57
C GLU A 229 10.21 7.49 -11.14
N LEU A 230 10.95 8.53 -10.71
CA LEU A 230 10.38 9.82 -10.34
C LEU A 230 9.79 10.56 -11.54
N ALA A 231 10.42 10.48 -12.71
CA ALA A 231 9.89 11.06 -13.94
C ALA A 231 8.59 10.38 -14.37
N ALA A 232 8.55 9.04 -14.36
CA ALA A 232 7.35 8.27 -14.66
C ALA A 232 6.23 8.55 -13.66
N LEU A 233 6.55 8.67 -12.36
CA LEU A 233 5.57 9.00 -11.33
C LEU A 233 4.94 10.37 -11.55
N ARG A 234 5.73 11.40 -11.89
CA ARG A 234 5.23 12.74 -12.23
C ARG A 234 4.35 12.77 -13.47
N ASP A 235 4.65 11.91 -14.45
CA ASP A 235 3.86 11.79 -15.68
C ASP A 235 2.52 11.05 -15.44
N ILE A 236 2.53 10.02 -14.57
CA ILE A 236 1.33 9.26 -14.19
C ILE A 236 0.42 10.06 -13.25
N ASP A 237 1.00 10.79 -12.31
CA ASP A 237 0.29 11.54 -11.27
C ASP A 237 0.68 13.04 -11.27
N PRO A 238 0.37 13.79 -12.35
CA PRO A 238 0.74 15.19 -12.46
C PRO A 238 0.01 16.06 -11.43
N ALA A 239 -1.17 15.63 -10.97
CA ALA A 239 -1.96 16.33 -9.96
C ALA A 239 -1.53 16.03 -8.51
N GLY A 240 -0.65 15.04 -8.32
CA GLY A 240 -0.20 14.62 -6.98
C GLY A 240 -1.32 13.97 -6.16
N VAL A 241 -2.19 13.18 -6.79
CA VAL A 241 -3.22 12.34 -6.16
C VAL A 241 -2.68 11.55 -4.97
N VAL A 242 -1.45 11.01 -5.04
CA VAL A 242 -0.84 10.29 -3.91
C VAL A 242 -0.76 11.13 -2.63
N ARG A 243 -0.62 12.45 -2.75
CA ARG A 243 -0.48 13.37 -1.61
C ARG A 243 -1.76 13.45 -0.78
N SER A 244 -2.91 13.12 -1.37
CA SER A 244 -4.20 13.13 -0.68
C SER A 244 -4.26 12.16 0.51
N GLU A 245 -3.45 11.08 0.51
CA GLU A 245 -3.38 10.16 1.66
C GLU A 245 -2.45 10.61 2.80
N PHE A 246 -1.66 11.67 2.58
CA PHE A 246 -0.64 12.16 3.53
C PHE A 246 -1.04 13.47 4.23
N ALA A 247 -2.23 13.98 3.92
CA ALA A 247 -2.80 15.19 4.52
C ALA A 247 -3.40 14.94 5.92
#